data_AF-A0A377G7A8-F1
#
_entry.id   AF-A0A377G7A8-F1
#
_cell.length_a   1.000
_cell.length_b   1.000
_cell.length_c   1.000
_cell.angle_alpha   90.00
_cell.angle_beta   90.00
_cell.angle_gamma   90.00
#
_symmetry.space_group_name_H-M   'P 1'
#
loop_
_entity.id
_entity.type
_entity.pdbx_description
1 polymer ?
#
loop_
_entity_poly.entity_id
_entity_poly.type
_entity_poly.pdbx_seq_one_letter_code
_entity_poly.pdbx_strand_id
1 'polypeptide(L)'
;MPESIKLTVSGESAGTIEVIIDNPPTASELTATFIYTPLPQTPVPKEMLFGFRDSFGKEHTMLMEQEEKGQWRARKSMSPYEITDFFMHPDVKPGELIPNPNIKNKIILAEGKIVTAIYEESMLVKQMPQEHLKIMALMDSMPKLASGAIDLGKAERIAEGGTHVLYRFPDSPVVVKLMKQNPNPLELEELEKKYAVLYECFDKDGKNRCIREHHITLPVSLPGKDPQNAALSIVPYEECFQSKVKFDFKIEPAELDPYLTEHQKSLFDKSNKALIHKEDSGGQFEPKDYEVIDPRIGGILQRLDSDPQLREVMGEFLTHYRDFYQKTNIILDAMGWENILFYKDEQGDWQFKIGSAIKHDTGKYTNELFNALHSGMEVNLNDFFNLTHAYFSPANIRAVNVCAMKLGLAPVIHDVMIDSSDLFKVSHALSVPERMLAYARHGDFTKMEEILLDNEPQLHFSLRDFWAYALIADEYIKHGQPPKALKNYLDIVYKFPVASSENKAEVKQISDSKTAILDRKSLHEKKIMLHEELKRAVPPYPSITATGGKQESTATVTHNYKKQLQEARTELTEYPSSHVNSYG
;
A
#
# COMPACT_ATOMS: atom_id res chain seq x y z
N MET A 1 -35.80 -9.01 -1.96
CA MET A 1 -34.91 -10.17 -2.15
C MET A 1 -35.80 -11.38 -2.32
N PRO A 2 -35.54 -12.26 -3.30
CA PRO A 2 -36.48 -13.32 -3.63
C PRO A 2 -36.43 -14.43 -2.57
N GLU A 3 -37.60 -15.00 -2.26
CA GLU A 3 -37.77 -16.16 -1.37
C GLU A 3 -37.32 -17.46 -2.05
N SER A 4 -36.96 -17.38 -3.33
CA SER A 4 -36.41 -18.47 -4.12
C SER A 4 -35.36 -18.00 -5.12
N ILE A 5 -34.46 -18.89 -5.52
CA ILE A 5 -33.48 -18.65 -6.60
C ILE A 5 -33.42 -19.85 -7.52
N LYS A 6 -33.19 -19.61 -8.81
CA LYS A 6 -32.95 -20.64 -9.82
C LYS A 6 -31.54 -20.54 -10.35
N LEU A 7 -30.84 -21.65 -10.37
CA LEU A 7 -29.47 -21.80 -10.85
C LEU A 7 -29.47 -22.78 -12.02
N THR A 8 -28.73 -22.47 -13.07
CA THR A 8 -28.56 -23.39 -14.21
C THR A 8 -27.25 -24.13 -14.04
N VAL A 9 -27.28 -25.44 -14.26
CA VAL A 9 -26.12 -26.33 -14.21
C VAL A 9 -25.82 -26.81 -15.63
N SER A 10 -24.55 -26.75 -16.01
CA SER A 10 -23.99 -27.24 -17.28
C SER A 10 -23.31 -28.60 -17.12
N GLY A 11 -22.94 -29.25 -18.23
CA GLY A 11 -22.16 -30.51 -18.23
C GLY A 11 -22.99 -31.79 -18.16
N GLU A 12 -22.40 -32.87 -17.66
CA GLU A 12 -23.02 -34.22 -17.63
C GLU A 12 -24.28 -34.27 -16.75
N SER A 13 -24.40 -33.36 -15.78
CA SER A 13 -25.57 -33.20 -14.91
C SER A 13 -26.39 -31.96 -15.26
N ALA A 14 -26.42 -31.56 -16.55
CA ALA A 14 -27.07 -30.32 -16.95
C ALA A 14 -28.55 -30.30 -16.54
N GLY A 15 -28.98 -29.19 -15.94
CA GLY A 15 -30.28 -29.08 -15.28
C GLY A 15 -30.51 -27.71 -14.67
N THR A 16 -31.58 -27.58 -13.90
CA THR A 16 -31.90 -26.40 -13.11
C THR A 16 -32.02 -26.79 -11.64
N ILE A 17 -31.40 -26.01 -10.76
CA ILE A 17 -31.58 -26.09 -9.32
C ILE A 17 -32.47 -24.92 -8.89
N GLU A 18 -33.51 -25.20 -8.15
CA GLU A 18 -34.32 -24.20 -7.47
C GLU A 18 -34.14 -24.35 -5.96
N VAL A 19 -33.80 -23.25 -5.29
CA VAL A 19 -33.74 -23.19 -3.82
C VAL A 19 -34.87 -22.29 -3.36
N ILE A 20 -35.72 -22.80 -2.47
CA ILE A 20 -36.89 -22.10 -1.92
C ILE A 20 -36.74 -22.02 -0.41
N ILE A 21 -36.90 -20.83 0.16
CA ILE A 21 -36.85 -20.59 1.60
C ILE A 21 -38.25 -20.34 2.13
N ASP A 22 -38.74 -21.25 2.97
CA ASP A 22 -39.99 -21.08 3.71
C ASP A 22 -39.68 -20.36 5.02
N ASN A 23 -40.17 -19.11 5.15
CA ASN A 23 -39.88 -18.21 6.27
C ASN A 23 -41.15 -17.79 7.03
N PRO A 24 -41.57 -18.54 8.07
CA PRO A 24 -42.64 -18.10 8.96
C PRO A 24 -42.16 -16.91 9.82
N PRO A 25 -42.95 -15.83 9.99
CA PRO A 25 -42.53 -14.57 10.64
C PRO A 25 -41.99 -14.67 12.09
N THR A 26 -42.06 -15.84 12.72
CA THR A 26 -41.72 -16.06 14.13
C THR A 26 -40.82 -17.28 14.36
N ALA A 27 -40.29 -17.92 13.32
CA ALA A 27 -39.51 -19.15 13.46
C ALA A 27 -38.03 -18.85 13.75
N SER A 28 -37.45 -19.54 14.75
CA SER A 28 -36.00 -19.50 15.03
C SER A 28 -35.17 -20.28 13.99
N GLU A 29 -35.83 -21.12 13.19
CA GLU A 29 -35.26 -21.92 12.12
C GLU A 29 -36.16 -21.84 10.88
N LEU A 30 -35.53 -21.81 9.71
CA LEU A 30 -36.17 -21.74 8.38
C LEU A 30 -36.05 -23.10 7.70
N THR A 31 -36.94 -23.40 6.76
CA THR A 31 -36.79 -24.60 5.91
C THR A 31 -36.35 -24.18 4.52
N ALA A 32 -35.17 -24.66 4.09
CA ALA A 32 -34.72 -24.54 2.72
C ALA A 32 -35.04 -25.82 1.95
N THR A 33 -35.74 -25.68 0.83
CA THR A 33 -36.05 -26.77 -0.10
C THR A 33 -35.17 -26.63 -1.35
N PHE A 34 -34.39 -27.66 -1.65
CA PHE A 34 -33.53 -27.75 -2.83
C PHE A 34 -34.17 -28.69 -3.83
N ILE A 35 -34.41 -28.21 -5.05
CA ILE A 35 -35.06 -28.96 -6.12
C ILE A 35 -34.13 -29.00 -7.32
N TYR A 36 -33.74 -30.18 -7.78
CA TYR A 36 -33.01 -30.35 -9.04
C TYR A 36 -33.93 -30.91 -10.12
N THR A 37 -33.89 -30.30 -11.30
CA THR A 37 -34.61 -30.73 -12.50
C THR A 37 -33.61 -30.96 -13.63
N PRO A 38 -33.37 -32.21 -14.07
CA PRO A 38 -32.49 -32.48 -15.21
C PRO A 38 -33.10 -31.91 -16.51
N LEU A 39 -32.26 -31.46 -17.45
CA LEU A 39 -32.73 -31.09 -18.78
C LEU A 39 -33.26 -32.34 -19.53
N PRO A 40 -34.18 -32.19 -20.51
CA PRO A 40 -34.76 -33.34 -21.23
C PRO A 40 -33.73 -34.28 -21.88
N GLN A 41 -32.58 -33.74 -22.28
CA GLN A 41 -31.47 -34.47 -22.88
C GLN A 41 -30.51 -35.11 -21.85
N THR A 42 -30.62 -34.74 -20.58
CA THR A 42 -29.78 -35.27 -19.49
C THR A 42 -30.42 -36.55 -18.97
N PRO A 43 -29.69 -37.68 -18.88
CA PRO A 43 -30.21 -38.89 -18.25
C PRO A 43 -30.71 -38.60 -16.83
N VAL A 44 -31.93 -39.02 -16.50
CA VAL A 44 -32.46 -38.88 -15.15
C VAL A 44 -31.65 -39.81 -14.23
N PRO A 45 -31.04 -39.30 -13.16
CA PRO A 45 -30.33 -40.14 -12.19
C PRO A 45 -31.26 -41.22 -11.62
N LYS A 46 -30.71 -42.38 -11.24
CA LYS A 46 -31.43 -43.43 -10.49
C LYS A 46 -31.48 -43.12 -9.00
N GLU A 47 -30.43 -42.47 -8.50
CA GLU A 47 -30.30 -42.05 -7.10
C GLU A 47 -29.71 -40.64 -7.08
N MET A 48 -29.99 -39.86 -6.04
CA MET A 48 -29.40 -38.54 -5.90
C MET A 48 -29.11 -38.22 -4.44
N LEU A 49 -27.89 -37.76 -4.18
CA LEU A 49 -27.41 -37.37 -2.86
C LEU A 49 -27.30 -35.85 -2.79
N PHE A 50 -27.85 -35.27 -1.72
CA PHE A 50 -27.63 -33.88 -1.35
C PHE A 50 -26.64 -33.83 -0.19
N GLY A 51 -25.59 -33.04 -0.35
CA GLY A 51 -24.61 -32.79 0.70
C GLY A 51 -24.50 -31.31 1.02
N PHE A 52 -24.16 -31.00 2.26
CA PHE A 52 -23.95 -29.63 2.71
C PHE A 52 -22.92 -29.55 3.83
N ARG A 53 -22.35 -28.36 4.03
CA ARG A 53 -21.52 -28.05 5.19
C ARG A 53 -22.28 -27.19 6.17
N ASP A 54 -22.30 -27.58 7.44
CA ASP A 54 -22.88 -26.75 8.50
C ASP A 54 -21.96 -25.57 8.86
N SER A 55 -22.42 -24.73 9.79
CA SER A 55 -21.67 -23.57 10.28
C SER A 55 -20.33 -23.90 10.95
N PHE A 56 -20.08 -25.18 11.28
CA PHE A 56 -18.83 -25.68 11.84
C PHE A 56 -17.93 -26.32 10.77
N GLY A 57 -18.33 -26.23 9.48
CA GLY A 57 -17.62 -26.84 8.36
C GLY A 57 -17.75 -28.37 8.31
N LYS A 58 -18.60 -28.98 9.15
CA LYS A 58 -18.83 -30.42 9.12
C LYS A 58 -19.74 -30.76 7.95
N GLU A 59 -19.30 -31.75 7.17
CA GLU A 59 -20.06 -32.25 6.03
C GLU A 59 -21.17 -33.20 6.48
N HIS A 60 -22.36 -32.99 5.91
CA HIS A 60 -23.55 -33.81 6.09
C HIS A 60 -24.07 -34.23 4.72
N THR A 61 -24.62 -35.43 4.63
CA THR A 61 -25.22 -35.95 3.39
C THR A 61 -26.56 -36.58 3.67
N MET A 62 -27.48 -36.50 2.71
CA MET A 62 -28.81 -37.09 2.76
C MET A 62 -29.29 -37.48 1.37
N LEU A 63 -30.13 -38.50 1.29
CA LEU A 63 -30.79 -38.87 0.04
C LEU A 63 -31.81 -37.80 -0.35
N MET A 64 -31.85 -37.48 -1.63
CA MET A 64 -32.92 -36.69 -2.21
C MET A 64 -34.10 -37.60 -2.56
N GLU A 65 -35.31 -37.08 -2.41
CA GLU A 65 -36.55 -37.75 -2.80
C GLU A 65 -36.83 -37.49 -4.27
N GLN A 66 -37.12 -38.53 -5.05
CA GLN A 66 -37.55 -38.39 -6.44
C GLN A 66 -39.03 -38.04 -6.50
N GLU A 67 -39.37 -36.96 -7.22
CA GLU A 67 -40.74 -36.52 -7.45
C GLU A 67 -41.23 -36.85 -8.87
N GLU A 68 -42.51 -36.60 -9.14
CA GLU A 68 -43.09 -36.76 -10.47
C GLU A 68 -42.29 -35.98 -11.52
N LYS A 69 -42.14 -36.54 -12.73
CA LYS A 69 -41.38 -35.96 -13.86
C LYS A 69 -39.85 -35.91 -13.68
N GLY A 70 -39.29 -36.71 -12.78
CA GLY A 70 -37.84 -36.92 -12.67
C GLY A 70 -37.10 -35.79 -11.93
N GLN A 71 -37.82 -34.99 -11.15
CA GLN A 71 -37.26 -33.98 -10.26
C GLN A 71 -36.75 -34.65 -8.96
N TRP A 72 -35.78 -34.02 -8.32
CA TRP A 72 -35.20 -34.48 -7.07
C TRP A 72 -35.27 -33.40 -6.01
N ARG A 73 -35.69 -33.74 -4.79
CA ARG A 73 -35.91 -32.78 -3.70
C ARG A 73 -35.17 -33.16 -2.42
N ALA A 74 -34.57 -32.17 -1.76
CA ALA A 74 -34.09 -32.27 -0.39
C ALA A 74 -34.58 -31.07 0.44
N ARG A 75 -34.74 -31.26 1.76
CA ARG A 75 -35.10 -30.20 2.70
C ARG A 75 -34.10 -30.15 3.85
N LYS A 76 -33.74 -28.93 4.24
CA LYS A 76 -32.81 -28.67 5.35
C LYS A 76 -33.33 -27.55 6.23
N SER A 77 -33.26 -27.72 7.54
CA SER A 77 -33.42 -26.62 8.50
C SER A 77 -32.20 -25.71 8.47
N MET A 78 -32.42 -24.41 8.41
CA MET A 78 -31.39 -23.39 8.29
C MET A 78 -31.58 -22.24 9.28
N SER A 79 -30.48 -21.66 9.74
CA SER A 79 -30.52 -20.39 10.49
C SER A 79 -30.86 -19.21 9.56
N PRO A 80 -31.57 -18.17 10.02
CA PRO A 80 -31.86 -16.96 9.23
C PRO A 80 -30.63 -16.21 8.70
N TYR A 81 -29.45 -16.50 9.24
CA TYR A 81 -28.17 -15.89 8.87
C TYR A 81 -27.13 -16.93 8.41
N GLU A 82 -27.56 -18.11 7.95
CA GLU A 82 -26.66 -19.19 7.58
C GLU A 82 -25.98 -18.96 6.23
N ILE A 83 -24.70 -19.34 6.16
CA ILE A 83 -23.94 -19.53 4.93
C ILE A 83 -23.74 -21.03 4.76
N THR A 84 -24.21 -21.58 3.64
CA THR A 84 -24.14 -23.02 3.40
C THR A 84 -23.60 -23.31 2.01
N ASP A 85 -22.49 -24.04 1.97
CA ASP A 85 -22.05 -24.74 0.76
C ASP A 85 -22.91 -26.00 0.61
N PHE A 86 -23.43 -26.25 -0.59
CA PHE A 86 -24.12 -27.48 -0.90
C PHE A 86 -23.63 -28.10 -2.20
N PHE A 87 -23.81 -29.40 -2.29
CA PHE A 87 -23.43 -30.18 -3.45
C PHE A 87 -24.44 -31.29 -3.72
N MET A 88 -24.53 -31.72 -4.97
CA MET A 88 -25.41 -32.81 -5.38
C MET A 88 -24.64 -33.83 -6.21
N HIS A 89 -24.87 -35.12 -5.93
CA HIS A 89 -24.32 -36.24 -6.69
C HIS A 89 -25.43 -37.09 -7.30
N PRO A 90 -25.53 -37.18 -8.64
CA PRO A 90 -26.37 -38.17 -9.29
C PRO A 90 -25.73 -39.56 -9.24
N ASP A 91 -26.55 -40.59 -9.08
CA ASP A 91 -26.19 -42.01 -9.06
C ASP A 91 -25.20 -42.41 -7.94
N VAL A 92 -25.30 -41.76 -6.78
CA VAL A 92 -24.44 -42.03 -5.60
C VAL A 92 -25.26 -42.31 -4.35
N LYS A 93 -24.87 -43.36 -3.60
CA LYS A 93 -25.50 -43.73 -2.32
C LYS A 93 -24.87 -43.02 -1.12
N PRO A 94 -25.62 -42.81 -0.03
CA PRO A 94 -25.06 -42.35 1.24
C PRO A 94 -23.94 -43.28 1.71
N GLY A 95 -22.77 -42.70 2.02
CA GLY A 95 -21.59 -43.43 2.46
C GLY A 95 -20.60 -43.80 1.34
N GLU A 96 -20.96 -43.64 0.07
CA GLU A 96 -20.05 -43.77 -1.07
C GLU A 96 -19.47 -42.38 -1.41
N LEU A 97 -18.35 -42.00 -0.77
CA LEU A 97 -17.70 -40.71 -1.02
C LEU A 97 -17.00 -40.72 -2.38
N ILE A 98 -17.41 -39.81 -3.28
CA ILE A 98 -16.70 -39.53 -4.54
C ILE A 98 -16.00 -38.17 -4.41
N PRO A 99 -14.70 -38.04 -4.74
CA PRO A 99 -13.93 -36.83 -4.50
C PRO A 99 -14.35 -35.59 -5.32
N ASN A 100 -15.30 -35.68 -6.26
CA ASN A 100 -15.74 -34.57 -7.09
C ASN A 100 -17.27 -34.57 -7.28
N PRO A 101 -18.03 -33.66 -6.64
CA PRO A 101 -19.45 -33.49 -6.93
C PRO A 101 -19.69 -32.92 -8.32
N ASN A 102 -20.67 -33.47 -9.02
CA ASN A 102 -21.07 -32.99 -10.35
C ASN A 102 -21.75 -31.61 -10.28
N ILE A 103 -22.24 -31.23 -9.10
CA ILE A 103 -22.93 -29.98 -8.85
C ILE A 103 -22.44 -29.41 -7.53
N LYS A 104 -21.89 -28.20 -7.54
CA LYS A 104 -21.44 -27.50 -6.33
C LYS A 104 -21.84 -26.03 -6.38
N ASN A 105 -22.48 -25.56 -5.32
CA ASN A 105 -22.99 -24.20 -5.20
C ASN A 105 -22.92 -23.72 -3.75
N LYS A 106 -22.98 -22.39 -3.58
CA LYS A 106 -23.05 -21.74 -2.27
C LYS A 106 -24.26 -20.85 -2.19
N ILE A 107 -24.95 -20.84 -1.05
CA ILE A 107 -26.04 -19.88 -0.75
C ILE A 107 -25.74 -19.11 0.54
N ILE A 108 -26.11 -17.83 0.55
CA ILE A 108 -26.00 -16.94 1.72
C ILE A 108 -27.37 -16.38 2.07
N LEU A 109 -27.78 -16.53 3.33
CA LEU A 109 -29.00 -15.96 3.88
C LEU A 109 -28.70 -14.74 4.77
N ALA A 110 -29.55 -13.72 4.67
CA ALA A 110 -29.65 -12.65 5.66
C ALA A 110 -31.12 -12.40 5.99
N GLU A 111 -31.47 -12.42 7.28
CA GLU A 111 -32.85 -12.28 7.76
C GLU A 111 -33.82 -13.25 7.06
N GLY A 112 -33.34 -14.45 6.74
CA GLY A 112 -34.11 -15.48 6.06
C GLY A 112 -34.42 -15.21 4.58
N LYS A 113 -33.67 -14.31 3.93
CA LYS A 113 -33.74 -14.06 2.50
C LYS A 113 -32.42 -14.39 1.83
N ILE A 114 -32.48 -14.92 0.61
CA ILE A 114 -31.28 -15.21 -0.19
C ILE A 114 -30.66 -13.88 -0.63
N VAL A 115 -29.39 -13.67 -0.28
CA VAL A 115 -28.62 -12.46 -0.65
C VAL A 115 -27.70 -12.72 -1.83
N THR A 116 -27.10 -13.91 -1.92
CA THR A 116 -26.27 -14.33 -3.06
C THR A 116 -26.27 -15.85 -3.24
N ALA A 117 -26.05 -16.30 -4.48
CA ALA A 117 -25.73 -17.68 -4.81
C ALA A 117 -24.57 -17.74 -5.81
N ILE A 118 -23.57 -18.57 -5.54
CA ILE A 118 -22.35 -18.68 -6.35
C ILE A 118 -22.30 -20.08 -6.97
N TYR A 119 -22.22 -20.14 -8.29
CA TYR A 119 -21.95 -21.36 -9.06
C TYR A 119 -20.44 -21.56 -9.19
N GLU A 120 -19.91 -22.61 -8.55
CA GLU A 120 -18.50 -22.98 -8.70
C GLU A 120 -18.35 -23.93 -9.89
N GLU A 121 -18.21 -23.39 -11.11
CA GLU A 121 -17.78 -24.20 -12.26
C GLU A 121 -16.27 -24.48 -12.16
N SER A 122 -15.92 -25.75 -12.17
CA SER A 122 -14.57 -26.26 -11.91
C SER A 122 -13.61 -26.06 -13.09
N MET A 123 -12.90 -24.94 -13.13
CA MET A 123 -11.59 -24.82 -13.81
C MET A 123 -10.56 -23.97 -13.03
N LEU A 124 -10.86 -23.49 -11.82
CA LEU A 124 -9.94 -22.67 -11.02
C LEU A 124 -9.56 -23.25 -9.64
N VAL A 125 -9.96 -24.48 -9.32
CA VAL A 125 -9.48 -25.17 -8.10
C VAL A 125 -8.37 -26.15 -8.47
N LYS A 126 -7.27 -25.62 -9.03
CA LYS A 126 -5.95 -26.17 -8.73
C LYS A 126 -5.38 -25.29 -7.63
N GLN A 127 -5.63 -25.73 -6.39
CA GLN A 127 -5.26 -25.11 -5.12
C GLN A 127 -6.06 -23.84 -4.74
N MET A 128 -7.26 -24.01 -4.18
CA MET A 128 -7.55 -23.26 -2.95
C MET A 128 -6.81 -24.02 -1.83
N PRO A 129 -5.56 -23.62 -1.51
CA PRO A 129 -4.65 -24.49 -0.78
C PRO A 129 -4.99 -24.42 0.72
N GLN A 130 -4.47 -25.38 1.48
CA GLN A 130 -4.51 -25.46 2.95
C GLN A 130 -4.33 -24.13 3.71
N GLU A 131 -3.78 -23.09 3.08
CA GLU A 131 -3.61 -21.74 3.63
C GLU A 131 -4.92 -21.05 4.05
N HIS A 132 -6.02 -21.16 3.29
CA HIS A 132 -7.28 -20.52 3.70
C HIS A 132 -7.85 -21.17 4.98
N LEU A 133 -7.79 -22.50 5.07
CA LEU A 133 -8.17 -23.24 6.28
C LEU A 133 -7.23 -22.95 7.46
N LYS A 134 -5.93 -22.80 7.20
CA LYS A 134 -4.95 -22.37 8.22
C LYS A 134 -5.27 -20.96 8.72
N ILE A 135 -5.63 -20.03 7.83
CA ILE A 135 -5.91 -18.64 8.20
C ILE A 135 -7.23 -18.54 8.98
N MET A 136 -8.26 -19.27 8.58
CA MET A 136 -9.51 -19.41 9.36
C MET A 136 -9.23 -19.98 10.77
N ALA A 137 -8.42 -21.03 10.88
CA ALA A 137 -8.02 -21.58 12.18
C ALA A 137 -7.20 -20.57 13.02
N LEU A 138 -6.34 -19.78 12.38
CA LEU A 138 -5.55 -18.74 13.04
C LEU A 138 -6.44 -17.57 13.51
N MET A 139 -7.46 -17.20 12.74
CA MET A 139 -8.48 -16.23 13.15
C MET A 139 -9.23 -16.67 14.40
N ASP A 140 -9.56 -17.96 14.49
CA ASP A 140 -10.23 -18.51 15.66
C ASP A 140 -9.35 -18.52 16.90
N SER A 141 -8.03 -18.56 16.74
CA SER A 141 -7.07 -18.44 17.84
C SER A 141 -6.84 -17.01 18.32
N MET A 142 -7.31 -15.99 17.60
CA MET A 142 -7.12 -14.60 17.99
C MET A 142 -7.90 -14.28 19.27
N PRO A 143 -7.34 -13.48 20.20
CA PRO A 143 -8.07 -13.00 21.36
C PRO A 143 -9.38 -12.33 20.98
N LYS A 144 -10.50 -12.82 21.54
CA LYS A 144 -11.84 -12.27 21.36
C LYS A 144 -12.40 -11.76 22.69
N LEU A 145 -13.23 -10.73 22.63
CA LEU A 145 -14.10 -10.31 23.74
C LEU A 145 -15.23 -11.32 23.94
N ALA A 146 -15.96 -11.21 25.05
CA ALA A 146 -17.16 -12.00 25.31
C ALA A 146 -18.24 -11.82 24.23
N SER A 147 -18.24 -10.68 23.54
CA SER A 147 -19.12 -10.40 22.39
C SER A 147 -18.72 -11.15 21.09
N GLY A 148 -17.59 -11.85 21.08
CA GLY A 148 -17.03 -12.50 19.90
C GLY A 148 -16.16 -11.60 19.02
N ALA A 149 -16.08 -10.30 19.33
CA ALA A 149 -15.25 -9.35 18.59
C ALA A 149 -13.76 -9.59 18.82
N ILE A 150 -12.93 -9.46 17.78
CA ILE A 150 -11.46 -9.54 17.90
C ILE A 150 -10.98 -8.36 18.76
N ASP A 151 -10.25 -8.66 19.83
CA ASP A 151 -9.75 -7.69 20.79
C ASP A 151 -8.38 -7.14 20.35
N LEU A 152 -8.38 -6.14 19.47
CA LEU A 152 -7.14 -5.47 19.02
C LEU A 152 -6.48 -4.65 20.14
N GLY A 153 -7.13 -4.48 21.30
CA GLY A 153 -6.51 -3.94 22.52
C GLY A 153 -5.41 -4.83 23.09
N LYS A 154 -5.39 -6.12 22.72
CA LYS A 154 -4.34 -7.09 23.09
C LYS A 154 -3.28 -7.28 22.02
N ALA A 155 -3.40 -6.61 20.89
CA ALA A 155 -2.41 -6.65 19.81
C ALA A 155 -1.46 -5.46 19.90
N GLU A 156 -0.21 -5.67 19.51
CA GLU A 156 0.73 -4.58 19.28
C GLU A 156 0.44 -3.92 17.94
N ARG A 157 0.42 -2.59 17.92
CA ARG A 157 0.36 -1.82 16.69
C ARG A 157 1.76 -1.75 16.08
N ILE A 158 2.05 -2.64 15.13
CA ILE A 158 3.40 -2.79 14.58
C ILE A 158 3.71 -1.80 13.45
N ALA A 159 2.69 -1.28 12.76
CA ALA A 159 2.86 -0.27 11.71
C ALA A 159 1.55 0.46 11.37
N GLU A 160 1.66 1.56 10.64
CA GLU A 160 0.54 2.29 10.04
C GLU A 160 0.92 2.69 8.62
N GLY A 161 0.08 2.33 7.65
CA GLY A 161 0.19 2.77 6.26
C GLY A 161 -0.87 3.81 5.90
N GLY A 162 -0.91 4.23 4.63
CA GLY A 162 -1.88 5.21 4.14
C GLY A 162 -3.34 4.74 4.27
N THR A 163 -3.59 3.46 4.00
CA THR A 163 -4.94 2.86 3.98
C THR A 163 -5.22 1.89 5.11
N HIS A 164 -4.19 1.47 5.87
CA HIS A 164 -4.32 0.42 6.88
C HIS A 164 -3.57 0.74 8.17
N VAL A 165 -4.00 0.13 9.27
CA VAL A 165 -3.23 0.03 10.52
C VAL A 165 -2.94 -1.45 10.78
N LEU A 166 -1.67 -1.78 11.03
CA LEU A 166 -1.22 -3.16 11.18
C LEU A 166 -1.12 -3.51 12.66
N TYR A 167 -1.78 -4.60 13.03
CA TYR A 167 -1.79 -5.16 14.37
C TYR A 167 -1.23 -6.58 14.36
N ARG A 168 -0.45 -6.92 15.37
CA ARG A 168 0.05 -8.27 15.58
C ARG A 168 -0.11 -8.67 17.04
N PHE A 169 -0.75 -9.80 17.27
CA PHE A 169 -0.78 -10.41 18.60
C PHE A 169 0.60 -10.99 18.95
N PRO A 170 0.99 -11.02 20.23
CA PRO A 170 2.24 -11.67 20.65
C PRO A 170 2.38 -13.07 20.05
N ASP A 171 3.54 -13.35 19.45
CA ASP A 171 3.88 -14.63 18.80
C ASP A 171 2.95 -15.09 17.66
N SER A 172 2.05 -14.22 17.19
CA SER A 172 1.15 -14.53 16.08
C SER A 172 1.94 -14.70 14.77
N PRO A 173 1.69 -15.77 13.99
CA PRO A 173 2.26 -15.96 12.66
C PRO A 173 1.55 -15.11 11.59
N VAL A 174 0.55 -14.32 11.98
CA VAL A 174 -0.22 -13.44 11.09
C VAL A 174 -0.29 -12.02 11.61
N VAL A 175 -0.50 -11.10 10.68
CA VAL A 175 -0.76 -9.68 10.90
C VAL A 175 -2.20 -9.37 10.48
N VAL A 176 -2.91 -8.62 11.32
CA VAL A 176 -4.22 -8.06 11.02
C VAL A 176 -4.01 -6.66 10.45
N LYS A 177 -4.36 -6.45 9.18
CA LYS A 177 -4.35 -5.15 8.52
C LYS A 177 -5.75 -4.57 8.60
N LEU A 178 -5.99 -3.72 9.58
CA LEU A 178 -7.27 -3.02 9.74
C LEU A 178 -7.37 -1.89 8.71
N MET A 179 -8.39 -1.90 7.87
CA MET A 179 -8.60 -0.82 6.89
C MET A 179 -9.06 0.45 7.61
N LYS A 180 -8.49 1.61 7.25
CA LYS A 180 -8.87 2.92 7.80
C LYS A 180 -10.25 3.37 7.32
N GLN A 181 -10.57 3.01 6.08
CA GLN A 181 -11.92 3.11 5.53
C GLN A 181 -12.59 1.75 5.63
N ASN A 182 -13.91 1.72 5.81
CA ASN A 182 -14.66 0.47 5.92
C ASN A 182 -15.41 0.22 4.60
N PRO A 183 -14.74 -0.32 3.56
CA PRO A 183 -15.37 -0.60 2.28
C PRO A 183 -16.54 -1.56 2.46
N ASN A 184 -17.50 -1.44 1.55
CA ASN A 184 -18.63 -2.36 1.54
C ASN A 184 -18.20 -3.75 0.99
N PRO A 185 -19.01 -4.80 1.20
CA PRO A 185 -18.63 -6.15 0.77
C PRO A 185 -18.36 -6.31 -0.73
N LEU A 186 -19.06 -5.55 -1.59
CA LEU A 186 -18.85 -5.61 -3.04
C LEU A 186 -17.48 -5.00 -3.42
N GLU A 187 -17.08 -3.91 -2.78
CA GLU A 187 -15.77 -3.30 -2.97
C GLU A 187 -14.63 -4.25 -2.53
N LEU A 188 -14.85 -5.00 -1.45
CA LEU A 188 -13.91 -6.03 -1.00
C LEU A 188 -13.82 -7.19 -1.99
N GLU A 189 -14.94 -7.68 -2.50
CA GLU A 189 -14.96 -8.76 -3.50
C GLU A 189 -14.23 -8.35 -4.79
N GLU A 190 -14.44 -7.12 -5.26
CA GLU A 190 -13.70 -6.59 -6.41
C GLU A 190 -12.20 -6.43 -6.14
N LEU A 191 -11.82 -6.07 -4.91
CA LEU A 191 -10.41 -6.03 -4.50
C LEU A 191 -9.80 -7.44 -4.50
N GLU A 192 -10.51 -8.46 -4.01
CA GLU A 192 -10.06 -9.85 -4.01
C GLU A 192 -9.89 -10.39 -5.43
N LYS A 193 -10.79 -10.06 -6.37
CA LYS A 193 -10.64 -10.42 -7.79
C LYS A 193 -9.34 -9.86 -8.38
N LYS A 194 -8.99 -8.62 -8.05
CA LYS A 194 -7.73 -8.00 -8.51
C LYS A 194 -6.51 -8.70 -7.93
N TYR A 195 -6.54 -9.04 -6.64
CA TYR A 195 -5.46 -9.81 -6.00
C TYR A 195 -5.34 -11.23 -6.56
N ALA A 196 -6.44 -11.88 -6.93
CA ALA A 196 -6.40 -13.20 -7.56
C ALA A 196 -5.57 -13.18 -8.86
N VAL A 197 -5.75 -12.17 -9.71
CA VAL A 197 -4.95 -11.99 -10.93
C VAL A 197 -3.48 -11.69 -10.59
N LEU A 198 -3.21 -10.92 -9.52
CA LEU A 198 -1.85 -10.68 -9.05
C LEU A 198 -1.15 -11.99 -8.67
N TYR A 199 -1.83 -12.85 -7.89
CA TYR A 199 -1.29 -14.15 -7.48
C TYR A 199 -1.04 -15.06 -8.68
N GLU A 200 -1.96 -15.10 -9.66
CA GLU A 200 -1.77 -15.85 -10.90
C GLU A 200 -0.53 -15.39 -11.69
N CYS A 201 -0.29 -14.07 -11.73
CA CYS A 201 0.82 -13.51 -12.51
C CYS A 201 2.17 -13.69 -11.81
N PHE A 202 2.23 -13.58 -10.49
CA PHE A 202 3.49 -13.50 -9.75
C PHE A 202 3.87 -14.77 -8.96
N ASP A 203 2.92 -15.58 -8.49
CA ASP A 203 3.22 -16.84 -7.78
C ASP A 203 3.48 -18.02 -8.72
N LYS A 204 3.98 -17.73 -9.93
CA LYS A 204 4.35 -18.76 -10.90
C LYS A 204 5.46 -19.66 -10.36
N ASP A 205 5.45 -20.91 -10.81
CA ASP A 205 6.43 -21.93 -10.45
C ASP A 205 6.58 -22.19 -8.93
N GLY A 206 5.56 -21.84 -8.14
CA GLY A 206 5.53 -22.08 -6.69
C GLY A 206 6.43 -21.16 -5.86
N LYS A 207 6.88 -20.02 -6.41
CA LYS A 207 7.83 -19.10 -5.76
C LYS A 207 7.24 -18.18 -4.69
N ASN A 208 5.92 -18.21 -4.44
CA ASN A 208 5.22 -17.44 -3.40
C ASN A 208 5.71 -15.98 -3.28
N ARG A 209 5.71 -15.28 -4.43
CA ARG A 209 6.15 -13.89 -4.59
C ARG A 209 5.16 -12.89 -3.99
N CYS A 210 3.92 -13.29 -3.73
CA CYS A 210 2.89 -12.42 -3.19
C CYS A 210 2.58 -12.72 -1.73
N ILE A 211 2.30 -11.67 -0.97
CA ILE A 211 1.62 -11.77 0.32
C ILE A 211 0.13 -11.98 0.02
N ARG A 212 -0.39 -13.13 0.43
CA ARG A 212 -1.80 -13.47 0.25
C ARG A 212 -2.64 -12.75 1.30
N GLU A 213 -3.50 -11.87 0.82
CA GLU A 213 -4.40 -11.06 1.63
C GLU A 213 -5.79 -11.70 1.63
N HIS A 214 -6.30 -12.02 2.81
CA HIS A 214 -7.67 -12.50 2.97
C HIS A 214 -8.51 -11.39 3.55
N HIS A 215 -9.41 -10.83 2.73
CA HIS A 215 -10.23 -9.69 3.11
C HIS A 215 -11.52 -10.19 3.75
N ILE A 216 -11.89 -9.60 4.89
CA ILE A 216 -13.12 -9.96 5.60
C ILE A 216 -13.63 -8.77 6.42
N THR A 217 -14.95 -8.71 6.62
CA THR A 217 -15.57 -7.80 7.59
C THR A 217 -15.89 -8.58 8.86
N LEU A 218 -15.30 -8.15 9.99
CA LEU A 218 -15.55 -8.76 11.30
C LEU A 218 -15.73 -7.72 12.39
N PRO A 219 -16.42 -8.06 13.50
CA PRO A 219 -16.46 -7.23 14.67
C PRO A 219 -15.06 -7.17 15.33
N VAL A 220 -14.55 -5.95 15.51
CA VAL A 220 -13.26 -5.67 16.16
C VAL A 220 -13.44 -4.64 17.26
N SER A 221 -12.66 -4.76 18.33
CA SER A 221 -12.58 -3.78 19.41
C SER A 221 -11.21 -3.11 19.37
N LEU A 222 -11.20 -1.80 19.13
CA LEU A 222 -9.98 -0.99 19.21
C LEU A 222 -9.68 -0.61 20.68
N PRO A 223 -8.43 -0.25 21.02
CA PRO A 223 -8.08 0.22 22.36
C PRO A 223 -9.00 1.36 22.81
N GLY A 224 -9.75 1.13 23.90
CA GLY A 224 -10.66 2.12 24.48
C GLY A 224 -11.92 2.44 23.66
N LYS A 225 -12.29 1.59 22.69
CA LYS A 225 -13.51 1.77 21.88
C LYS A 225 -14.42 0.55 21.97
N ASP A 226 -15.72 0.78 21.80
CA ASP A 226 -16.71 -0.29 21.70
C ASP A 226 -16.50 -1.15 20.42
N PRO A 227 -16.93 -2.42 20.43
CA PRO A 227 -16.86 -3.28 19.26
C PRO A 227 -17.60 -2.70 18.05
N GLN A 228 -16.97 -2.77 16.88
CA GLN A 228 -17.54 -2.31 15.61
C GLN A 228 -17.16 -3.25 14.48
N ASN A 229 -18.02 -3.39 13.47
CA ASN A 229 -17.67 -4.12 12.26
C ASN A 229 -16.67 -3.30 11.44
N ALA A 230 -15.54 -3.92 11.12
CA ALA A 230 -14.52 -3.30 10.28
C ALA A 230 -13.99 -4.28 9.23
N ALA A 231 -13.72 -3.77 8.04
CA ALA A 231 -12.95 -4.45 7.03
C ALA A 231 -11.50 -4.59 7.48
N LEU A 232 -10.99 -5.81 7.36
CA LEU A 232 -9.60 -6.14 7.65
C LEU A 232 -9.10 -7.13 6.60
N SER A 233 -7.78 -7.13 6.37
CA SER A 233 -7.11 -8.24 5.71
C SER A 233 -6.19 -8.97 6.67
N ILE A 234 -6.09 -10.28 6.52
CA ILE A 234 -5.18 -11.12 7.30
C ILE A 234 -4.10 -11.62 6.37
N VAL A 235 -2.86 -11.41 6.80
CA VAL A 235 -1.67 -11.74 6.02
C VAL A 235 -0.66 -12.50 6.89
N PRO A 236 0.17 -13.37 6.30
CA PRO A 236 1.29 -13.96 7.03
C PRO A 236 2.26 -12.89 7.53
N TYR A 237 2.86 -13.12 8.69
CA TYR A 237 4.00 -12.35 9.16
C TYR A 237 5.26 -12.81 8.42
N GLU A 238 5.75 -11.97 7.51
CA GLU A 238 6.87 -12.29 6.62
C GLU A 238 8.20 -11.77 7.18
N GLU A 239 9.18 -12.65 7.36
CA GLU A 239 10.50 -12.29 7.89
C GLU A 239 11.34 -11.46 6.92
N CYS A 240 11.00 -11.48 5.62
CA CYS A 240 11.71 -10.69 4.60
C CYS A 240 11.75 -9.19 4.91
N PHE A 241 10.75 -8.67 5.63
CA PHE A 241 10.72 -7.28 6.09
C PHE A 241 11.83 -6.96 7.10
N GLN A 242 12.44 -7.96 7.72
CA GLN A 242 13.59 -7.79 8.62
C GLN A 242 14.94 -7.93 7.91
N SER A 243 14.97 -8.22 6.60
CA SER A 243 16.24 -8.39 5.87
C SER A 243 17.11 -7.14 5.97
N LYS A 244 18.41 -7.35 6.19
CA LYS A 244 19.42 -6.28 6.30
C LYS A 244 19.75 -5.68 4.94
N VAL A 245 19.65 -6.47 3.87
CA VAL A 245 19.93 -6.05 2.50
C VAL A 245 18.63 -6.09 1.73
N LYS A 246 18.01 -4.93 1.58
CA LYS A 246 16.74 -4.77 0.89
C LYS A 246 16.61 -3.38 0.27
N PHE A 247 15.78 -3.27 -0.75
CA PHE A 247 15.37 -2.01 -1.36
C PHE A 247 13.99 -2.15 -2.00
N ASP A 248 13.35 -1.01 -2.24
CA ASP A 248 12.13 -0.83 -3.00
C ASP A 248 12.37 0.22 -4.08
N PHE A 249 11.34 0.53 -4.88
CA PHE A 249 11.46 1.60 -5.87
C PHE A 249 11.41 3.00 -5.24
N LYS A 250 11.01 3.14 -3.96
CA LYS A 250 10.72 4.39 -3.21
C LYS A 250 11.01 5.65 -4.01
N ILE A 251 10.05 5.98 -4.85
CA ILE A 251 10.21 7.06 -5.81
C ILE A 251 9.90 8.34 -5.06
N GLU A 252 10.89 9.22 -4.97
CA GLU A 252 10.58 10.60 -4.61
C GLU A 252 9.93 11.25 -5.83
N PRO A 253 9.05 12.22 -5.64
CA PRO A 253 8.32 12.85 -6.74
C PRO A 253 9.19 13.84 -7.50
N ALA A 254 10.41 13.42 -7.84
CA ALA A 254 11.32 14.09 -8.74
C ALA A 254 10.64 14.49 -10.05
N GLU A 255 9.66 13.69 -10.46
CA GLU A 255 8.81 13.92 -11.64
C GLU A 255 8.03 15.23 -11.64
N LEU A 256 7.75 15.77 -10.45
CA LEU A 256 7.05 17.03 -10.29
C LEU A 256 7.84 18.03 -9.45
N ASP A 257 9.11 17.74 -9.18
CA ASP A 257 10.01 18.66 -8.50
C ASP A 257 10.23 19.89 -9.41
N PRO A 258 9.75 21.09 -9.03
CA PRO A 258 9.91 22.31 -9.83
C PRO A 258 11.37 22.62 -10.17
N TYR A 259 12.30 22.37 -9.24
CA TYR A 259 13.72 22.61 -9.51
C TYR A 259 14.23 21.69 -10.62
N LEU A 260 14.00 20.38 -10.50
CA LEU A 260 14.45 19.42 -11.51
C LEU A 260 13.75 19.64 -12.86
N THR A 261 12.44 19.86 -12.84
CA THR A 261 11.67 20.06 -14.06
C THR A 261 12.09 21.33 -14.81
N GLU A 262 12.42 22.42 -14.11
CA GLU A 262 12.96 23.64 -14.73
C GLU A 262 14.41 23.46 -15.23
N HIS A 263 15.30 22.88 -14.42
CA HIS A 263 16.74 22.80 -14.73
C HIS A 263 17.11 21.63 -15.66
N GLN A 264 16.28 20.59 -15.71
CA GLN A 264 16.54 19.35 -16.47
C GLN A 264 15.46 19.08 -17.54
N LYS A 265 14.73 20.11 -17.99
CA LYS A 265 13.65 19.99 -18.98
C LYS A 265 13.97 19.09 -20.18
N SER A 266 15.16 19.25 -20.78
CA SER A 266 15.56 18.42 -21.92
C SER A 266 15.74 16.95 -21.56
N LEU A 267 16.23 16.64 -20.36
CA LEU A 267 16.38 15.26 -19.90
C LEU A 267 15.01 14.64 -19.63
N PHE A 268 14.09 15.39 -19.01
CA PHE A 268 12.69 14.98 -18.84
C PHE A 268 12.01 14.71 -20.17
N ASP A 269 12.17 15.57 -21.17
CA ASP A 269 11.60 15.35 -22.50
C ASP A 269 12.15 14.07 -23.15
N LYS A 270 13.46 13.82 -23.03
CA LYS A 270 14.11 12.60 -23.56
C LYS A 270 13.65 11.34 -22.82
N SER A 271 13.65 11.36 -21.48
CA SER A 271 13.24 10.22 -20.67
C SER A 271 11.75 9.91 -20.90
N ASN A 272 10.90 10.93 -21.00
CA ASN A 272 9.49 10.77 -21.30
C ASN A 272 9.27 10.10 -22.66
N LYS A 273 9.98 10.54 -23.70
CA LYS A 273 9.92 9.92 -25.03
C LYS A 273 10.38 8.48 -25.03
N ALA A 274 11.47 8.16 -24.32
CA ALA A 274 12.04 6.82 -24.30
C ALA A 274 11.29 5.83 -23.40
N LEU A 275 10.70 6.30 -22.30
CA LEU A 275 10.17 5.46 -21.23
C LEU A 275 8.64 5.47 -21.14
N ILE A 276 7.95 6.42 -21.77
CA ILE A 276 6.48 6.48 -21.77
C ILE A 276 5.93 6.39 -23.19
N HIS A 277 6.47 7.15 -24.14
CA HIS A 277 5.96 7.16 -25.52
C HIS A 277 6.46 5.96 -26.34
N LYS A 278 5.61 5.49 -27.25
CA LYS A 278 5.93 4.39 -28.18
C LYS A 278 6.74 4.84 -29.40
N GLU A 279 6.88 6.14 -29.62
CA GLU A 279 7.57 6.63 -30.83
C GLU A 279 9.07 6.37 -30.76
N ASP A 280 9.58 5.62 -31.75
CA ASP A 280 10.98 5.51 -32.16
C ASP A 280 11.52 6.90 -32.54
N SER A 281 11.68 7.76 -31.54
CA SER A 281 11.92 9.19 -31.72
C SER A 281 13.33 9.56 -31.27
N GLY A 282 14.33 9.02 -31.99
CA GLY A 282 15.62 9.66 -32.32
C GLY A 282 16.52 10.24 -31.21
N GLY A 283 16.12 10.18 -29.94
CA GLY A 283 16.90 10.62 -28.80
C GLY A 283 17.53 9.42 -28.12
N GLN A 284 18.86 9.33 -28.14
CA GLN A 284 19.59 8.40 -27.29
C GLN A 284 19.39 8.83 -25.83
N PHE A 285 18.35 8.30 -25.19
CA PHE A 285 18.23 8.32 -23.73
C PHE A 285 19.07 7.16 -23.18
N GLU A 286 20.07 7.48 -22.37
CA GLU A 286 20.89 6.49 -21.70
C GLU A 286 20.29 6.20 -20.31
N PRO A 287 20.02 4.94 -19.94
CA PRO A 287 19.43 4.62 -18.63
C PRO A 287 20.16 5.23 -17.44
N LYS A 288 21.49 5.35 -17.52
CA LYS A 288 22.32 5.97 -16.46
C LYS A 288 21.98 7.43 -16.20
N ASP A 289 21.47 8.15 -17.20
CA ASP A 289 21.13 9.57 -17.07
C ASP A 289 19.89 9.76 -16.18
N TYR A 290 19.09 8.70 -15.95
CA TYR A 290 17.96 8.73 -15.04
C TYR A 290 18.37 9.01 -13.59
N GLU A 291 19.63 8.75 -13.20
CA GLU A 291 20.16 9.08 -11.87
C GLU A 291 20.06 10.58 -11.55
N VAL A 292 20.07 11.44 -12.57
CA VAL A 292 19.89 12.89 -12.41
C VAL A 292 18.43 13.25 -12.05
N ILE A 293 17.46 12.45 -12.53
CA ILE A 293 16.04 12.61 -12.19
C ILE A 293 15.79 11.98 -10.82
N ASP A 294 16.11 10.69 -10.67
CA ASP A 294 15.95 9.96 -9.42
C ASP A 294 17.23 9.17 -9.08
N PRO A 295 18.02 9.66 -8.11
CA PRO A 295 19.26 9.00 -7.68
C PRO A 295 19.05 7.59 -7.12
N ARG A 296 17.88 7.27 -6.57
CA ARG A 296 17.60 5.93 -6.04
C ARG A 296 17.41 4.94 -7.17
N ILE A 297 16.62 5.32 -8.18
CA ILE A 297 16.49 4.50 -9.39
C ILE A 297 17.85 4.39 -10.08
N GLY A 298 18.61 5.47 -10.17
CA GLY A 298 20.01 5.43 -10.62
C GLY A 298 20.86 4.38 -9.89
N GLY A 299 20.76 4.33 -8.55
CA GLY A 299 21.42 3.30 -7.73
C GLY A 299 20.96 1.87 -8.02
N ILE A 300 19.68 1.65 -8.34
CA ILE A 300 19.17 0.34 -8.78
C ILE A 300 19.79 -0.02 -10.14
N LEU A 301 19.78 0.91 -11.09
CA LEU A 301 20.34 0.69 -12.44
C LEU A 301 21.84 0.36 -12.39
N GLN A 302 22.60 1.02 -11.53
CA GLN A 302 24.02 0.70 -11.29
C GLN A 302 24.20 -0.71 -10.71
N ARG A 303 23.37 -1.11 -9.73
CA ARG A 303 23.43 -2.47 -9.16
C ARG A 303 23.15 -3.54 -10.20
N LEU A 304 22.20 -3.28 -11.11
CA LEU A 304 21.89 -4.17 -12.23
C LEU A 304 23.07 -4.34 -13.20
N ASP A 305 24.08 -3.46 -13.22
CA ASP A 305 25.30 -3.71 -14.02
C ASP A 305 26.22 -4.75 -13.38
N SER A 306 26.24 -4.80 -12.06
CA SER A 306 27.24 -5.56 -11.29
C SER A 306 26.73 -6.85 -10.65
N ASP A 307 25.42 -7.02 -10.51
CA ASP A 307 24.81 -8.15 -9.77
C ASP A 307 23.93 -9.00 -10.70
N PRO A 308 24.47 -10.10 -11.28
CA PRO A 308 23.73 -10.96 -12.22
C PRO A 308 22.46 -11.56 -11.62
N GLN A 309 22.49 -11.93 -10.34
CA GLN A 309 21.33 -12.52 -9.69
C GLN A 309 20.22 -11.48 -9.54
N LEU A 310 20.56 -10.24 -9.16
CA LEU A 310 19.56 -9.18 -9.12
C LEU A 310 18.98 -8.88 -10.51
N ARG A 311 19.78 -8.97 -11.59
CA ARG A 311 19.27 -8.81 -12.96
C ARG A 311 18.21 -9.85 -13.30
N GLU A 312 18.43 -11.11 -12.94
CA GLU A 312 17.47 -12.19 -13.16
C GLU A 312 16.17 -11.95 -12.37
N VAL A 313 16.30 -11.63 -11.09
CA VAL A 313 15.15 -11.39 -10.19
C VAL A 313 14.34 -10.16 -10.60
N MET A 314 15.02 -9.07 -11.01
CA MET A 314 14.36 -7.88 -11.58
C MET A 314 13.70 -8.21 -12.92
N GLY A 315 14.34 -9.00 -13.78
CA GLY A 315 13.76 -9.43 -15.06
C GLY A 315 12.50 -10.28 -14.88
N GLU A 316 12.49 -11.18 -13.89
CA GLU A 316 11.32 -11.95 -13.46
C GLU A 316 10.19 -11.01 -13.02
N PHE A 317 10.48 -10.11 -12.07
CA PHE A 317 9.51 -9.13 -11.56
C PHE A 317 8.87 -8.30 -12.68
N LEU A 318 9.67 -7.68 -13.55
CA LEU A 318 9.19 -6.80 -14.62
C LEU A 318 8.35 -7.56 -15.66
N THR A 319 8.70 -8.82 -15.93
CA THR A 319 7.94 -9.67 -16.85
C THR A 319 6.58 -10.06 -16.26
N HIS A 320 6.55 -10.44 -14.98
CA HIS A 320 5.30 -10.75 -14.28
C HIS A 320 4.42 -9.52 -14.11
N TYR A 321 5.02 -8.35 -13.85
CA TYR A 321 4.28 -7.09 -13.77
C TYR A 321 3.68 -6.72 -15.13
N ARG A 322 4.40 -6.90 -16.24
CA ARG A 322 3.86 -6.66 -17.58
C ARG A 322 2.61 -7.52 -17.85
N ASP A 323 2.66 -8.80 -17.52
CA ASP A 323 1.52 -9.73 -17.64
C ASP A 323 0.33 -9.26 -16.79
N PHE A 324 0.58 -8.91 -15.52
CA PHE A 324 -0.45 -8.38 -14.62
C PHE A 324 -1.10 -7.10 -15.16
N TYR A 325 -0.29 -6.13 -15.61
CA TYR A 325 -0.78 -4.88 -16.16
C TYR A 325 -1.61 -5.12 -17.43
N GLN A 326 -1.18 -6.00 -18.32
CA GLN A 326 -1.93 -6.33 -19.53
C GLN A 326 -3.29 -6.97 -19.24
N LYS A 327 -3.41 -7.77 -18.18
CA LYS A 327 -4.67 -8.41 -17.78
C LYS A 327 -5.63 -7.47 -17.04
N THR A 328 -5.10 -6.48 -16.31
CA THR A 328 -5.89 -5.71 -15.34
C THR A 328 -5.96 -4.21 -15.61
N ASN A 329 -5.03 -3.69 -16.40
CA ASN A 329 -4.75 -2.26 -16.57
C ASN A 329 -4.34 -1.52 -15.26
N ILE A 330 -4.05 -2.25 -14.18
CA ILE A 330 -3.68 -1.69 -12.88
C ILE A 330 -2.19 -1.38 -12.84
N ILE A 331 -1.86 -0.13 -12.48
CA ILE A 331 -0.51 0.29 -12.16
C ILE A 331 -0.28 -0.05 -10.69
N LEU A 332 0.60 -1.01 -10.42
CA LEU A 332 1.05 -1.32 -9.07
C LEU A 332 1.78 -0.11 -8.47
N ASP A 333 1.41 0.21 -7.23
CA ASP A 333 2.16 1.12 -6.39
C ASP A 333 3.48 0.46 -6.02
N ALA A 334 4.57 0.92 -6.63
CA ALA A 334 5.90 0.35 -6.41
C ALA A 334 6.62 1.00 -5.20
N MET A 335 6.02 2.00 -4.57
CA MET A 335 6.66 2.75 -3.49
C MET A 335 6.40 2.12 -2.14
N GLY A 336 7.40 2.03 -1.29
CA GLY A 336 7.25 1.52 0.08
C GLY A 336 7.56 0.03 0.17
N TRP A 337 8.24 -0.33 1.26
CA TRP A 337 8.64 -1.71 1.53
C TRP A 337 7.44 -2.65 1.61
N GLU A 338 6.30 -2.15 2.09
CA GLU A 338 5.05 -2.91 2.23
C GLU A 338 4.37 -3.25 0.91
N ASN A 339 4.80 -2.63 -0.20
CA ASN A 339 4.20 -2.81 -1.51
C ASN A 339 5.06 -3.71 -2.40
N ILE A 340 6.31 -3.34 -2.68
CA ILE A 340 7.24 -4.14 -3.51
C ILE A 340 8.62 -4.11 -2.87
N LEU A 341 9.09 -5.27 -2.42
CA LEU A 341 10.35 -5.41 -1.69
C LEU A 341 11.30 -6.33 -2.44
N PHE A 342 12.47 -5.84 -2.81
CA PHE A 342 13.62 -6.66 -3.19
C PHE A 342 14.50 -6.87 -1.98
N TYR A 343 14.90 -8.10 -1.70
CA TYR A 343 15.70 -8.42 -0.52
C TYR A 343 16.61 -9.62 -0.77
N LYS A 344 17.67 -9.73 0.03
CA LYS A 344 18.42 -10.97 0.16
C LYS A 344 17.81 -11.82 1.26
N ASP A 345 17.54 -13.09 0.96
CA ASP A 345 17.12 -14.09 1.93
C ASP A 345 18.29 -14.53 2.83
N GLU A 346 18.06 -15.53 3.69
CA GLU A 346 19.06 -16.04 4.62
C GLU A 346 20.25 -16.70 3.91
N GLN A 347 20.05 -17.19 2.69
CA GLN A 347 21.08 -17.78 1.85
C GLN A 347 21.91 -16.71 1.12
N GLY A 348 21.46 -15.45 1.17
CA GLY A 348 22.09 -14.33 0.50
C GLY A 348 21.63 -14.15 -0.95
N ASP A 349 20.59 -14.89 -1.35
CA ASP A 349 20.03 -14.88 -2.69
C ASP A 349 19.00 -13.76 -2.83
N TRP A 350 19.04 -13.05 -3.96
CA TRP A 350 18.03 -12.03 -4.25
C TRP A 350 16.66 -12.66 -4.47
N GLN A 351 15.67 -12.06 -3.83
CA GLN A 351 14.25 -12.36 -3.95
C GLN A 351 13.47 -11.06 -4.09
N PHE A 352 12.20 -11.16 -4.50
CA PHE A 352 11.24 -10.09 -4.33
C PHE A 352 9.94 -10.59 -3.71
N LYS A 353 9.23 -9.69 -3.02
CA LYS A 353 7.92 -9.92 -2.43
C LYS A 353 6.99 -8.75 -2.76
N ILE A 354 5.75 -9.06 -3.15
CA ILE A 354 4.68 -8.10 -3.41
C ILE A 354 3.67 -8.15 -2.27
N GLY A 355 3.47 -7.02 -1.62
CA GLY A 355 2.45 -6.81 -0.59
C GLY A 355 1.25 -6.03 -1.12
N SER A 356 0.88 -4.93 -0.46
CA SER A 356 -0.35 -4.18 -0.77
C SER A 356 -0.20 -3.21 -1.95
N ALA A 357 0.35 -3.69 -3.06
CA ALA A 357 0.68 -2.87 -4.22
C ALA A 357 -0.54 -2.48 -5.09
N ILE A 358 -1.71 -3.09 -4.87
CA ILE A 358 -2.94 -2.74 -5.60
C ILE A 358 -3.59 -1.52 -4.95
N LYS A 359 -3.62 -0.40 -5.69
CA LYS A 359 -4.31 0.83 -5.32
C LYS A 359 -5.43 1.13 -6.32
N HIS A 360 -5.73 2.41 -6.50
CA HIS A 360 -6.71 2.92 -7.46
C HIS A 360 -6.09 3.23 -8.83
N ASP A 361 -4.76 3.17 -8.95
CA ASP A 361 -4.03 3.57 -10.15
C ASP A 361 -4.24 2.62 -11.32
N THR A 362 -4.73 3.16 -12.44
CA THR A 362 -4.94 2.42 -13.70
C THR A 362 -4.42 3.20 -14.89
N GLY A 363 -3.89 2.51 -15.89
CA GLY A 363 -3.38 3.16 -17.11
C GLY A 363 -4.48 3.91 -17.87
N LYS A 364 -5.71 3.38 -17.87
CA LYS A 364 -6.88 4.03 -18.46
C LYS A 364 -7.17 5.37 -17.79
N TYR A 365 -7.22 5.38 -16.46
CA TYR A 365 -7.50 6.62 -15.74
C TYR A 365 -6.34 7.64 -15.88
N THR A 366 -5.08 7.18 -15.84
CA THR A 366 -3.92 8.04 -16.12
C THR A 366 -4.04 8.68 -17.51
N ASN A 367 -4.41 7.91 -18.53
CA ASN A 367 -4.67 8.46 -19.86
C ASN A 367 -5.81 9.48 -19.88
N GLU A 368 -6.94 9.21 -19.23
CA GLU A 368 -8.07 10.14 -19.14
C GLU A 368 -7.65 11.47 -18.47
N LEU A 369 -6.92 11.38 -17.36
CA LEU A 369 -6.40 12.53 -16.62
C LEU A 369 -5.45 13.38 -17.46
N PHE A 370 -4.45 12.76 -18.09
CA PHE A 370 -3.47 13.49 -18.90
C PHE A 370 -4.04 13.98 -20.23
N ASN A 371 -4.99 13.28 -20.85
CA ASN A 371 -5.73 13.79 -22.00
C ASN A 371 -6.54 15.05 -21.65
N ALA A 372 -7.11 15.10 -20.45
CA ALA A 372 -7.82 16.28 -19.95
C ALA A 372 -6.87 17.47 -19.76
N LEU A 373 -5.73 17.26 -19.08
CA LEU A 373 -4.69 18.27 -18.90
C LEU A 373 -4.14 18.78 -20.25
N HIS A 374 -3.91 17.87 -21.20
CA HIS A 374 -3.39 18.19 -22.52
C HIS A 374 -4.38 19.05 -23.32
N SER A 375 -5.66 18.68 -23.30
CA SER A 375 -6.74 19.36 -24.01
C SER A 375 -7.16 20.69 -23.37
N GLY A 376 -6.54 21.07 -22.25
CA GLY A 376 -6.90 22.28 -21.49
C GLY A 376 -8.25 22.18 -20.78
N MET A 377 -8.76 20.96 -20.55
CA MET A 377 -9.94 20.75 -19.71
C MET A 377 -9.58 21.00 -18.24
N GLU A 378 -10.53 21.53 -17.48
CA GLU A 378 -10.32 21.79 -16.06
C GLU A 378 -10.17 20.46 -15.30
N VAL A 379 -9.04 20.29 -14.62
CA VAL A 379 -8.74 19.16 -13.75
C VAL A 379 -8.55 19.69 -12.34
N ASN A 380 -9.36 19.22 -11.40
CA ASN A 380 -9.22 19.61 -10.00
C ASN A 380 -8.04 18.89 -9.36
N LEU A 381 -6.83 19.47 -9.45
CA LEU A 381 -5.63 18.96 -8.79
C LEU A 381 -5.60 19.21 -7.27
N ASN A 382 -6.65 19.81 -6.68
CA ASN A 382 -6.83 19.81 -5.22
C ASN A 382 -7.56 18.55 -4.72
N ASP A 383 -8.19 17.79 -5.62
CA ASP A 383 -8.70 16.47 -5.27
C ASP A 383 -7.54 15.51 -5.04
N PHE A 384 -7.59 14.80 -3.91
CA PHE A 384 -6.51 13.90 -3.50
C PHE A 384 -6.23 12.83 -4.56
N PHE A 385 -7.28 12.25 -5.16
CA PHE A 385 -7.17 11.15 -6.12
C PHE A 385 -6.56 11.61 -7.45
N ASN A 386 -7.00 12.75 -7.96
CA ASN A 386 -6.43 13.36 -9.16
C ASN A 386 -4.95 13.72 -8.95
N LEU A 387 -4.65 14.34 -7.80
CA LEU A 387 -3.29 14.76 -7.48
C LEU A 387 -2.38 13.55 -7.35
N THR A 388 -2.73 12.53 -6.56
CA THR A 388 -1.89 11.34 -6.36
C THR A 388 -1.64 10.61 -7.67
N HIS A 389 -2.62 10.52 -8.56
CA HIS A 389 -2.44 9.93 -9.88
C HIS A 389 -1.47 10.71 -10.76
N ALA A 390 -1.70 12.03 -10.90
CA ALA A 390 -0.80 12.90 -11.66
C ALA A 390 0.62 12.86 -11.10
N TYR A 391 0.75 12.60 -9.81
CA TYR A 391 2.00 12.62 -9.06
C TYR A 391 2.79 11.31 -9.14
N PHE A 392 2.15 10.18 -8.87
CA PHE A 392 2.84 8.89 -8.72
C PHE A 392 2.83 8.03 -9.97
N SER A 393 1.79 8.11 -10.82
CA SER A 393 1.71 7.28 -12.04
C SER A 393 2.89 7.50 -12.99
N PRO A 394 3.29 8.74 -13.36
CA PRO A 394 4.43 8.94 -14.26
C PRO A 394 5.73 8.36 -13.70
N ALA A 395 5.94 8.54 -12.39
CA ALA A 395 7.12 8.11 -11.68
C ALA A 395 7.20 6.57 -11.63
N ASN A 396 6.11 5.91 -11.25
CA ASN A 396 5.99 4.45 -11.23
C ASN A 396 6.25 3.85 -12.62
N ILE A 397 5.64 4.40 -13.68
CA ILE A 397 5.81 3.93 -15.06
C ILE A 397 7.27 4.02 -15.49
N ARG A 398 7.90 5.19 -15.31
CA ARG A 398 9.28 5.41 -15.76
C ARG A 398 10.27 4.57 -14.99
N ALA A 399 10.10 4.43 -13.67
CA ALA A 399 11.00 3.64 -12.84
C ALA A 399 11.05 2.17 -13.27
N VAL A 400 9.90 1.56 -13.57
CA VAL A 400 9.88 0.17 -14.06
C VAL A 400 10.33 0.06 -15.52
N ASN A 401 9.97 1.03 -16.37
CA ASN A 401 10.37 1.00 -17.78
C ASN A 401 11.87 1.28 -17.98
N VAL A 402 12.51 2.11 -17.16
CA VAL A 402 13.96 2.32 -17.23
C VAL A 402 14.72 1.09 -16.77
N CYS A 403 14.21 0.36 -15.77
CA CYS A 403 14.76 -0.93 -15.38
C CYS A 403 14.58 -1.97 -16.50
N ALA A 404 13.41 -1.99 -17.17
CA ALA A 404 13.17 -2.87 -18.30
C ALA A 404 14.13 -2.56 -19.47
N MET A 405 14.29 -1.28 -19.82
CA MET A 405 15.23 -0.81 -20.84
C MET A 405 16.67 -1.23 -20.50
N LYS A 406 17.10 -1.06 -19.25
CA LYS A 406 18.43 -1.48 -18.76
C LYS A 406 18.71 -2.96 -18.92
N LEU A 407 17.67 -3.79 -18.82
CA LEU A 407 17.75 -5.24 -18.98
C LEU A 407 17.49 -5.70 -20.42
N GLY A 408 17.24 -4.78 -21.36
CA GLY A 408 16.90 -5.12 -22.75
C GLY A 408 15.52 -5.77 -22.90
N LEU A 409 14.61 -5.51 -21.97
CA LEU A 409 13.23 -6.02 -21.97
C LEU A 409 12.27 -4.98 -22.58
N ALA A 410 11.13 -5.45 -23.08
CA ALA A 410 10.05 -4.56 -23.49
C ALA A 410 9.54 -3.70 -22.31
N PRO A 411 8.95 -2.51 -22.54
CA PRO A 411 8.36 -1.73 -21.46
C PRO A 411 7.29 -2.53 -20.71
N VAL A 412 7.15 -2.27 -19.41
CA VAL A 412 6.13 -2.88 -18.55
C VAL A 412 4.76 -2.26 -18.86
N ILE A 413 4.71 -0.93 -18.92
CA ILE A 413 3.52 -0.14 -19.25
C ILE A 413 3.85 0.66 -20.51
N HIS A 414 3.07 0.52 -21.57
CA HIS A 414 3.44 1.03 -22.92
C HIS A 414 2.30 1.71 -23.68
N ASP A 415 1.12 1.77 -23.08
CA ASP A 415 -0.13 2.29 -23.64
C ASP A 415 -0.64 3.52 -22.85
N VAL A 416 0.18 4.03 -21.93
CA VAL A 416 -0.07 5.29 -21.21
C VAL A 416 0.69 6.42 -21.91
N MET A 417 0.00 7.52 -22.17
CA MET A 417 0.54 8.69 -22.86
C MET A 417 0.55 9.88 -21.88
N ILE A 418 1.74 10.45 -21.66
CA ILE A 418 1.94 11.60 -20.78
C ILE A 418 2.84 12.58 -21.51
N ASP A 419 2.38 13.80 -21.76
CA ASP A 419 3.23 14.86 -22.30
C ASP A 419 4.06 15.49 -21.18
N SER A 420 5.34 15.73 -21.42
CA SER A 420 6.20 16.39 -20.43
C SER A 420 5.71 17.82 -20.14
N SER A 421 5.10 18.50 -21.11
CA SER A 421 4.44 19.79 -20.92
C SER A 421 3.30 19.75 -19.89
N ASP A 422 2.58 18.64 -19.80
CA ASP A 422 1.51 18.49 -18.80
C ASP A 422 2.09 18.25 -17.40
N LEU A 423 3.18 17.49 -17.28
CA LEU A 423 3.92 17.37 -16.02
C LEU A 423 4.47 18.71 -15.54
N PHE A 424 4.99 19.54 -16.46
CA PHE A 424 5.40 20.91 -16.13
C PHE A 424 4.21 21.73 -15.61
N LYS A 425 3.01 21.62 -16.19
CA LYS A 425 1.82 22.31 -15.66
C LYS A 425 1.46 21.83 -14.25
N VAL A 426 1.53 20.52 -14.00
CA VAL A 426 1.25 19.92 -12.69
C VAL A 426 2.27 20.38 -11.64
N SER A 427 3.56 20.43 -11.97
CA SER A 427 4.60 20.90 -11.03
C SER A 427 4.41 22.37 -10.64
N HIS A 428 3.92 23.20 -11.57
CA HIS A 428 3.58 24.61 -11.31
C HIS A 428 2.28 24.77 -10.49
N ALA A 429 1.40 23.77 -10.50
CA ALA A 429 0.16 23.75 -9.71
C ALA A 429 0.36 23.28 -8.25
N LEU A 430 1.59 22.86 -7.90
CA LEU A 430 1.96 22.58 -6.51
C LEU A 430 1.81 23.83 -5.65
N SER A 431 1.51 23.63 -4.36
CA SER A 431 1.34 24.76 -3.46
C SER A 431 2.66 25.54 -3.29
N VAL A 432 2.57 26.80 -2.90
CA VAL A 432 3.78 27.64 -2.74
C VAL A 432 4.79 26.98 -1.78
N PRO A 433 4.39 26.43 -0.60
CA PRO A 433 5.30 25.67 0.26
C PRO A 433 5.95 24.45 -0.39
N GLU A 434 5.21 23.68 -1.19
CA GLU A 434 5.76 22.53 -1.91
C GLU A 434 6.82 22.96 -2.94
N ARG A 435 6.55 24.06 -3.67
CA ARG A 435 7.53 24.63 -4.60
C ARG A 435 8.78 25.16 -3.87
N MET A 436 8.61 25.87 -2.76
CA MET A 436 9.75 26.30 -1.92
C MET A 436 10.60 25.12 -1.44
N LEU A 437 9.96 24.04 -0.98
CA LEU A 437 10.64 22.84 -0.50
C LEU A 437 11.49 22.18 -1.60
N ALA A 438 11.01 22.14 -2.83
CA ALA A 438 11.78 21.59 -3.93
C ALA A 438 13.12 22.32 -4.13
N TYR A 439 13.10 23.65 -4.22
CA TYR A 439 14.33 24.44 -4.30
C TYR A 439 15.25 24.24 -3.09
N ALA A 440 14.68 24.18 -1.88
CA ALA A 440 15.45 23.92 -0.65
C ALA A 440 16.14 22.54 -0.66
N ARG A 441 15.49 21.49 -1.19
CA ARG A 441 16.07 20.13 -1.28
C ARG A 441 17.35 20.10 -2.13
N HIS A 442 17.42 20.95 -3.16
CA HIS A 442 18.58 21.08 -4.03
C HIS A 442 19.57 22.16 -3.58
N GLY A 443 19.34 22.77 -2.42
CA GLY A 443 20.23 23.78 -1.84
C GLY A 443 20.11 25.17 -2.47
N ASP A 444 19.11 25.41 -3.31
CA ASP A 444 18.84 26.72 -3.92
C ASP A 444 17.99 27.59 -2.97
N PHE A 445 18.62 28.03 -1.89
CA PHE A 445 17.97 28.90 -0.90
C PHE A 445 17.69 30.30 -1.43
N THR A 446 18.39 30.74 -2.49
CA THR A 446 18.13 32.03 -3.13
C THR A 446 16.78 32.03 -3.83
N LYS A 447 16.51 31.03 -4.67
CA LYS A 447 15.21 30.93 -5.34
C LYS A 447 14.09 30.59 -4.36
N MET A 448 14.37 29.77 -3.34
CA MET A 448 13.41 29.51 -2.27
C MET A 448 13.02 30.81 -1.53
N GLU A 449 13.98 31.67 -1.18
CA GLU A 449 13.72 32.95 -0.51
C GLU A 449 12.98 33.94 -1.43
N GLU A 450 13.29 33.97 -2.73
CA GLU A 450 12.52 34.73 -3.73
C GLU A 450 11.04 34.32 -3.73
N ILE A 451 10.76 33.01 -3.81
CA ILE A 451 9.39 32.48 -3.77
C ILE A 451 8.72 32.83 -2.43
N LEU A 452 9.43 32.69 -1.31
CA LEU A 452 8.91 33.01 0.02
C LEU A 452 8.46 34.48 0.10
N LEU A 453 9.30 35.40 -0.33
CA LEU A 453 9.05 36.85 -0.23
C LEU A 453 7.97 37.31 -1.21
N ASP A 454 7.99 36.82 -2.45
CA ASP A 454 6.99 37.18 -3.47
C ASP A 454 5.57 36.72 -3.09
N ASN A 455 5.47 35.70 -2.24
CA ASN A 455 4.21 35.08 -1.84
C ASN A 455 3.90 35.25 -0.34
N GLU A 456 4.70 36.01 0.42
CA GLU A 456 4.54 36.16 1.87
C GLU A 456 3.08 36.50 2.30
N PRO A 457 2.37 37.43 1.62
CA PRO A 457 1.01 37.81 2.04
C PRO A 457 -0.05 36.71 1.93
N GLN A 458 0.19 35.69 1.10
CA GLN A 458 -0.77 34.60 0.84
C GLN A 458 -0.40 33.29 1.57
N LEU A 459 0.80 33.20 2.14
CA LEU A 459 1.27 32.01 2.83
C LEU A 459 0.57 31.84 4.19
N HIS A 460 0.16 30.61 4.46
CA HIS A 460 -0.48 30.20 5.69
C HIS A 460 -0.22 28.71 5.94
N PHE A 461 -0.45 28.27 7.18
CA PHE A 461 -0.46 26.84 7.50
C PHE A 461 -1.81 26.26 7.10
N SER A 462 -1.83 25.38 6.10
CA SER A 462 -3.04 24.70 5.61
C SER A 462 -2.89 23.18 5.76
N LEU A 463 -4.00 22.43 5.75
CA LEU A 463 -3.95 20.97 5.82
C LEU A 463 -3.13 20.35 4.67
N ARG A 464 -3.12 21.00 3.51
CA ARG A 464 -2.46 20.51 2.30
C ARG A 464 -0.94 20.47 2.46
N ASP A 465 -0.35 21.49 3.07
CA ASP A 465 1.07 21.80 2.90
C ASP A 465 1.80 22.32 4.15
N PHE A 466 1.16 22.29 5.33
CA PHE A 466 1.79 22.71 6.59
C PHE A 466 3.14 22.01 6.86
N TRP A 467 3.28 20.77 6.39
CA TRP A 467 4.45 19.92 6.61
C TRP A 467 5.69 20.42 5.88
N ALA A 468 5.52 21.11 4.74
CA ALA A 468 6.63 21.57 3.91
C ALA A 468 7.52 22.57 4.65
N TYR A 469 6.94 23.42 5.51
CA TYR A 469 7.68 24.43 6.26
C TYR A 469 8.74 23.85 7.19
N ALA A 470 8.41 22.73 7.87
CA ALA A 470 9.34 22.05 8.76
C ALA A 470 10.47 21.38 7.97
N LEU A 471 10.14 20.77 6.83
CA LEU A 471 11.11 20.13 5.95
C LEU A 471 12.08 21.14 5.32
N ILE A 472 11.62 22.34 4.94
CA ILE A 472 12.52 23.41 4.47
C ILE A 472 13.54 23.76 5.56
N ALA A 473 13.11 23.85 6.83
CA ALA A 473 14.02 24.10 7.96
C ALA A 473 15.04 22.95 8.17
N ASP A 474 14.66 21.70 7.87
CA ASP A 474 15.60 20.57 7.86
C ASP A 474 16.63 20.71 6.73
N GLU A 475 16.21 21.13 5.54
CA GLU A 475 17.10 21.32 4.39
C GLU A 475 18.15 22.40 4.64
N TYR A 476 17.81 23.50 5.33
CA TYR A 476 18.81 24.48 5.79
C TYR A 476 19.95 23.84 6.61
N ILE A 477 19.61 22.90 7.51
CA ILE A 477 20.59 22.21 8.34
C ILE A 477 21.39 21.21 7.51
N LYS A 478 20.70 20.42 6.68
CA LYS A 478 21.28 19.39 5.84
C LYS A 478 22.31 19.95 4.85
N HIS A 479 22.04 21.12 4.28
CA HIS A 479 22.95 21.82 3.36
C HIS A 479 23.96 22.74 4.06
N GLY A 480 24.04 22.70 5.40
CA GLY A 480 25.04 23.44 6.16
C GLY A 480 24.92 24.96 6.03
N GLN A 481 23.71 25.47 5.82
CA GLN A 481 23.50 26.91 5.68
C GLN A 481 23.86 27.66 6.98
N PRO A 482 24.27 28.94 6.88
CA PRO A 482 24.60 29.73 8.06
C PRO A 482 23.44 29.77 9.07
N PRO A 483 23.69 29.68 10.39
CA PRO A 483 22.64 29.72 11.40
C PRO A 483 21.71 30.94 11.30
N LYS A 484 22.25 32.08 10.82
CA LYS A 484 21.48 33.30 10.57
C LYS A 484 20.44 33.13 9.45
N ALA A 485 20.74 32.35 8.40
CA ALA A 485 19.83 32.11 7.30
C ALA A 485 18.60 31.30 7.76
N LEU A 486 18.84 30.21 8.51
CA LEU A 486 17.75 29.44 9.13
C LEU A 486 16.94 30.30 10.12
N LYS A 487 17.61 31.17 10.89
CA LYS A 487 16.91 32.09 11.79
C LYS A 487 15.96 33.02 11.03
N ASN A 488 16.42 33.63 9.94
CA ASN A 488 15.60 34.53 9.12
C ASN A 488 14.37 33.80 8.56
N TYR A 489 14.56 32.59 8.02
CA TYR A 489 13.44 31.76 7.54
C TYR A 489 12.43 31.49 8.66
N LEU A 490 12.90 31.01 9.82
CA LEU A 490 12.03 30.73 10.96
C LEU A 490 11.30 31.99 11.44
N ASP A 491 11.97 33.16 11.45
CA ASP A 491 11.42 34.47 11.84
C ASP A 491 10.29 34.98 10.91
N ILE A 492 10.25 34.50 9.67
CA ILE A 492 9.17 34.78 8.72
C ILE A 492 8.05 33.76 8.95
N VAL A 493 8.36 32.47 8.82
CA VAL A 493 7.36 31.40 8.78
C VAL A 493 6.53 31.30 10.06
N TYR A 494 7.11 31.55 11.25
CA TYR A 494 6.33 31.46 12.50
C TYR A 494 5.16 32.46 12.56
N LYS A 495 5.22 33.54 11.78
CA LYS A 495 4.19 34.59 11.74
C LYS A 495 3.00 34.21 10.86
N PHE A 496 3.14 33.21 9.99
CA PHE A 496 2.07 32.83 9.07
C PHE A 496 0.80 32.40 9.82
N PRO A 497 -0.39 32.83 9.36
CA PRO A 497 -1.65 32.44 9.97
C PRO A 497 -1.94 30.95 9.77
N VAL A 498 -2.87 30.41 10.55
CA VAL A 498 -3.40 29.04 10.38
C VAL A 498 -4.73 29.14 9.65
N ALA A 499 -4.94 28.33 8.61
CA ALA A 499 -6.22 28.28 7.90
C ALA A 499 -7.36 27.85 8.84
N SER A 500 -8.51 28.50 8.69
CA SER A 500 -9.74 28.08 9.37
C SER A 500 -10.29 26.79 8.75
N SER A 501 -10.55 25.78 9.58
CA SER A 501 -11.31 24.57 9.21
C SER A 501 -12.39 24.31 10.26
N GLU A 502 -13.54 23.77 9.83
CA GLU A 502 -14.61 23.34 10.73
C GLU A 502 -14.23 22.04 11.48
N ASN A 503 -13.26 21.28 10.96
CA ASN A 503 -12.78 20.06 11.58
C ASN A 503 -11.74 20.36 12.67
N LYS A 504 -12.15 20.19 13.93
CA LYS A 504 -11.28 20.42 15.10
C LYS A 504 -10.00 19.58 15.11
N ALA A 505 -10.03 18.36 14.55
CA ALA A 505 -8.85 17.48 14.52
C ALA A 505 -7.80 18.01 13.53
N GLU A 506 -8.23 18.45 12.34
CA GLU A 506 -7.36 19.07 11.34
C GLU A 506 -6.75 20.38 11.85
N VAL A 507 -7.57 21.25 12.45
CA VAL A 507 -7.09 22.51 13.04
C VAL A 507 -6.01 22.24 14.08
N LYS A 508 -6.22 21.22 14.93
CA LYS A 508 -5.23 20.82 15.92
C LYS A 508 -3.92 20.36 15.24
N GLN A 509 -3.98 19.49 14.25
CA GLN A 509 -2.80 18.99 13.53
C GLN A 509 -1.97 20.13 12.89
N ILE A 510 -2.66 21.08 12.27
CA ILE A 510 -2.02 22.25 11.64
C ILE A 510 -1.40 23.17 12.70
N SER A 511 -2.13 23.40 13.80
CA SER A 511 -1.66 24.22 14.93
C SER A 511 -0.46 23.59 15.65
N ASP A 512 -0.45 22.26 15.83
CA ASP A 512 0.66 21.51 16.41
C ASP A 512 1.93 21.69 15.54
N SER A 513 1.77 21.70 14.22
CA SER A 513 2.87 21.93 13.28
C SER A 513 3.44 23.35 13.36
N LYS A 514 2.58 24.37 13.50
CA LYS A 514 3.02 25.74 13.77
C LYS A 514 3.75 25.84 15.13
N THR A 515 3.26 25.12 16.14
CA THR A 515 3.90 25.05 17.46
C THR A 515 5.30 24.43 17.36
N ALA A 516 5.47 23.38 16.55
CA ALA A 516 6.77 22.78 16.31
C ALA A 516 7.76 23.77 15.64
N ILE A 517 7.30 24.64 14.73
CA ILE A 517 8.14 25.71 14.16
C ILE A 517 8.58 26.72 15.24
N LEU A 518 7.67 27.09 16.16
CA LEU A 518 8.00 27.97 17.29
C LEU A 518 9.03 27.34 18.23
N ASP A 519 8.86 26.07 18.58
CA ASP A 519 9.79 25.34 19.43
C ASP A 519 11.17 25.24 18.77
N ARG A 520 11.19 24.95 17.47
CA ARG A 520 12.42 24.89 16.67
C ARG A 520 13.14 26.24 16.64
N LYS A 521 12.39 27.34 16.46
CA LYS A 521 12.93 28.71 16.53
C LYS A 521 13.55 28.99 17.89
N SER A 522 12.82 28.73 18.98
CA SER A 522 13.29 28.94 20.36
C SER A 522 14.57 28.15 20.66
N LEU A 523 14.62 26.87 20.25
CA LEU A 523 15.80 26.03 20.39
C LEU A 523 16.99 26.55 19.58
N HIS A 524 16.75 26.98 18.33
CA HIS A 524 17.80 27.51 17.46
C HIS A 524 18.37 28.83 18.00
N GLU A 525 17.52 29.72 18.50
CA GLU A 525 17.95 30.98 19.15
C GLU A 525 18.81 30.71 20.39
N LYS A 526 18.41 29.77 21.25
CA LYS A 526 19.20 29.35 22.41
C LYS A 526 20.57 28.78 21.99
N LYS A 527 20.62 27.99 20.92
CA LYS A 527 21.89 27.45 20.38
C LYS A 527 22.80 28.56 19.87
N ILE A 528 22.27 29.54 19.15
CA ILE A 528 23.03 30.71 18.69
C ILE A 528 23.55 31.52 19.88
N MET A 529 22.70 31.80 20.87
CA MET A 529 23.11 32.54 22.08
C MET A 529 24.24 31.81 22.84
N LEU A 530 24.07 30.51 23.09
CA LEU A 530 25.10 29.70 23.76
C LEU A 530 26.42 29.70 22.97
N HIS A 531 26.36 29.58 21.65
CA HIS A 531 27.57 29.65 20.81
C HIS A 531 28.29 30.99 20.91
N GLU A 532 27.55 32.10 20.92
CA GLU A 532 28.12 33.44 21.09
C GLU A 532 28.64 33.67 22.51
N GLU A 533 28.00 33.11 23.54
CA GLU A 533 28.52 33.11 24.92
C GLU A 533 29.83 32.32 25.03
N LEU A 534 29.89 31.12 24.46
CA LEU A 534 31.09 30.28 24.45
C LEU A 534 32.24 30.94 23.69
N LYS A 535 31.97 31.57 22.53
CA LYS A 535 32.98 32.36 21.80
C LYS A 535 33.55 33.51 22.62
N ARG A 536 32.73 34.16 23.45
CA ARG A 536 33.18 35.25 24.33
C ARG A 536 33.94 34.73 25.56
N ALA A 537 33.62 33.53 26.02
CA ALA A 537 34.25 32.90 27.18
C ALA A 537 35.62 32.26 26.87
N VAL A 538 35.90 31.93 25.61
CA VAL A 538 37.23 31.46 25.18
C VAL A 538 38.13 32.69 24.91
N PRO A 539 39.19 32.93 25.70
CA PRO A 539 40.09 34.04 25.45
C PRO A 539 40.78 33.83 24.09
N PRO A 540 41.04 34.91 23.31
CA PRO A 540 41.83 34.79 22.10
C PRO A 540 43.20 34.24 22.50
N TYR A 541 43.57 33.07 21.97
CA TYR A 541 44.95 32.61 22.04
C TYR A 541 45.83 33.75 21.50
N PRO A 542 46.84 34.22 22.27
CA PRO A 542 47.75 35.21 21.74
C PRO A 542 48.39 34.63 20.49
N SER A 543 48.13 35.30 19.37
CA SER A 543 48.77 35.04 18.09
C SER A 543 50.28 35.06 18.32
N ILE A 544 50.91 33.89 18.24
CA ILE A 544 52.36 33.81 18.13
C ILE A 544 52.70 34.36 16.75
N THR A 545 53.03 35.64 16.67
CA THR A 545 53.79 36.18 15.55
C THR A 545 55.21 35.64 15.64
N ALA A 546 55.51 34.60 14.86
CA ALA A 546 56.81 34.47 14.19
C ALA A 546 56.79 33.31 13.17
N THR A 547 56.97 33.71 11.91
CA THR A 547 57.63 32.98 10.81
C THR A 547 56.99 31.70 10.26
N GLY A 548 56.27 31.86 9.14
CA GLY A 548 56.38 30.96 8.00
C GLY A 548 55.40 29.79 7.90
N GLY A 549 54.30 30.00 7.16
CA GLY A 549 53.74 29.00 6.25
C GLY A 549 52.92 27.84 6.82
N LYS A 550 51.60 28.04 6.93
CA LYS A 550 50.52 27.33 6.21
C LYS A 550 49.18 27.68 6.87
N GLN A 551 48.22 28.16 6.08
CA GLN A 551 46.83 28.30 6.52
C GLN A 551 46.32 26.92 6.97
N GLU A 552 46.17 26.71 8.28
CA GLU A 552 45.40 25.58 8.77
C GLU A 552 43.92 25.83 8.45
N SER A 553 43.37 24.95 7.62
CA SER A 553 41.97 25.00 7.20
C SER A 553 41.03 24.83 8.39
N THR A 554 39.87 25.49 8.32
CA THR A 554 38.75 25.39 9.26
C THR A 554 38.28 23.97 9.61
N ALA A 555 38.72 22.95 8.87
CA ALA A 555 38.46 21.53 9.14
C ALA A 555 39.11 21.00 10.44
N THR A 556 40.27 21.53 10.85
CA THR A 556 41.01 21.01 12.02
C THR A 556 40.34 21.41 13.34
N VAL A 557 39.70 22.59 13.37
CA VAL A 557 38.97 23.09 14.55
C VAL A 557 37.68 22.30 14.78
N THR A 558 36.97 21.90 13.72
CA THR A 558 35.74 21.09 13.82
C THR A 558 36.03 19.65 14.23
N HIS A 559 37.19 19.09 13.86
CA HIS A 559 37.59 17.74 14.24
C HIS A 559 37.94 17.63 15.73
N ASN A 560 38.66 18.61 16.28
CA ASN A 560 38.96 18.67 17.72
C ASN A 560 37.71 18.87 18.58
N TYR A 561 36.70 19.61 18.07
CA TYR A 561 35.44 19.82 18.79
C TYR A 561 34.57 18.56 18.88
N LYS A 562 34.51 17.76 17.80
CA LYS A 562 33.83 16.45 17.83
C LYS A 562 34.51 15.48 18.80
N LYS A 563 35.84 15.48 18.87
CA LYS A 563 36.60 14.62 19.79
C LYS A 563 36.36 15.00 21.25
N GLN A 564 36.36 16.30 21.58
CA GLN A 564 36.07 16.79 22.93
C GLN A 564 34.63 16.51 23.39
N LEU A 565 33.65 16.59 22.48
CA LEU A 565 32.26 16.20 22.77
C LEU A 565 32.10 14.69 23.00
N GLN A 566 32.97 13.88 22.42
CA GLN A 566 32.95 12.42 22.57
C GLN A 566 33.66 11.98 23.86
N GLU A 567 34.74 12.66 24.23
CA GLU A 567 35.42 12.48 25.52
C GLU A 567 34.51 12.89 26.70
N ALA A 568 33.80 14.02 26.60
CA ALA A 568 32.82 14.46 27.62
C ALA A 568 31.61 13.52 27.77
N ARG A 569 31.28 12.73 26.73
CA ARG A 569 30.22 11.71 26.77
C ARG A 569 30.66 10.43 27.47
N THR A 570 31.96 10.15 27.48
CA THR A 570 32.56 8.95 28.08
C THR A 570 32.76 9.15 29.59
N GLU A 571 33.03 10.38 30.04
CA GLU A 571 33.12 10.72 31.48
C GLU A 571 31.77 10.71 32.22
N LEU A 572 30.65 10.79 31.49
CA LEU A 572 29.29 10.69 32.07
C LEU A 572 28.79 9.24 32.23
N THR A 573 29.55 8.24 31.78
CA THR A 573 29.15 6.81 31.85
C THR A 573 29.81 6.02 32.97
N GLU A 574 30.66 6.63 33.80
CA GLU A 574 31.30 5.98 34.95
C GLU A 574 30.72 6.43 36.29
N TYR A 575 29.49 6.01 36.59
CA TYR A 575 29.05 5.76 37.97
C TYR A 575 28.09 4.55 38.00
N PRO A 576 28.30 3.55 38.88
CA PRO A 576 27.60 2.26 38.81
C PRO A 576 26.37 2.18 39.73
N SER A 577 25.53 1.16 39.44
CA SER A 577 24.37 0.68 40.21
C SER A 577 23.06 1.45 39.99
N SER A 578 21.87 0.88 40.09
CA SER A 578 21.35 -0.48 40.15
C SER A 578 19.82 -0.32 40.22
N HIS A 579 19.09 -1.25 39.61
CA HIS A 579 17.64 -1.47 39.73
C HIS A 579 16.62 -0.53 39.03
N VAL A 580 15.69 -1.23 38.36
CA VAL A 580 14.26 -0.95 38.06
C VAL A 580 13.88 -0.50 36.65
N ASN A 581 13.26 -1.48 35.96
CA ASN A 581 12.34 -1.50 34.83
C ASN A 581 11.52 -0.24 34.47
N SER A 582 11.15 -0.23 33.17
CA SER A 582 9.81 0.00 32.58
C SER A 582 9.61 1.24 31.69
N TYR A 583 8.91 0.98 30.58
CA TYR A 583 8.34 1.86 29.54
C TYR A 583 9.32 2.38 28.47
N GLY A 584 9.14 2.11 27.18
CA GLY A 584 8.08 1.44 26.42
C GLY A 584 8.27 1.82 24.96
#